data_AF-S4A7X5-F1
#
_entry.id   AF-S4A7X5-F1
#
_cell.length_a   1.000
_cell.length_b   1.000
_cell.length_c   1.000
_cell.angle_alpha   90.00
_cell.angle_beta   90.00
_cell.angle_gamma   90.00
#
_symmetry.space_group_name_H-M   'P 1'
#
loop_
_entity.id
_entity.type
_entity.pdbx_description
1 polymer ?
#
loop_
_entity_poly.entity_id
_entity_poly.type
_entity_poly.pdbx_seq_one_letter_code
_entity_poly.pdbx_strand_id
1 'polypeptide(L)' 'MARITATIKPVHADHTVCTHKVTTTGKPKEAACPGRAAYTATCSACPWTKTSTTKAALEYVRDSHLRSHLTKPAPTRAV' A
#
# COMPACT_ATOMS: atom_id res chain seq x y z
N MET A 1 -19.71 10.04 1.35
CA MET A 1 -18.59 9.93 0.38
C MET A 1 -17.72 8.76 0.78
N ALA A 2 -17.45 7.81 -0.11
CA ALA A 2 -16.56 6.69 0.21
C ALA A 2 -15.15 7.26 0.50
N ARG A 3 -14.57 6.90 1.65
CA ARG A 3 -13.25 7.37 2.03
C ARG A 3 -12.22 6.69 1.13
N ILE A 4 -11.58 7.44 0.25
CA ILE A 4 -10.49 6.93 -0.58
C ILE A 4 -9.35 6.53 0.36
N THR A 5 -8.98 5.26 0.31
CA THR A 5 -7.89 4.70 1.10
C THR A 5 -6.88 4.02 0.19
N ALA A 6 -5.60 4.13 0.55
CA ALA A 6 -4.52 3.38 -0.07
C ALA A 6 -3.90 2.48 1.00
N THR A 7 -4.23 1.19 0.96
CA THR A 7 -3.86 0.23 1.99
C THR A 7 -2.46 -0.31 1.72
N ILE A 8 -1.60 -0.30 2.74
CA ILE A 8 -0.27 -0.91 2.67
C ILE A 8 -0.33 -2.30 3.26
N LYS A 9 0.06 -3.31 2.49
CA LYS A 9 0.13 -4.70 2.93
C LYS A 9 1.57 -5.22 2.83
N PRO A 10 2.07 -5.96 3.83
CA PRO A 10 3.35 -6.64 3.70
C PRO A 10 3.23 -7.76 2.65
N VAL A 11 4.30 -7.99 1.89
CA VAL A 11 4.40 -9.04 0.87
C VAL A 11 5.66 -9.87 1.07
N HIS A 12 5.58 -11.13 0.66
CA HIS A 12 6.73 -12.05 0.56
C HIS A 12 7.60 -11.70 -0.66
N ALA A 13 8.73 -12.40 -0.82
CA ALA A 13 9.62 -12.22 -1.97
C ALA A 13 8.90 -12.54 -3.29
N ASP A 14 7.97 -13.50 -3.26
CA ASP A 14 7.11 -13.88 -4.39
C ASP A 14 5.96 -12.89 -4.66
N HIS A 15 5.99 -11.70 -4.04
CA HIS A 15 4.96 -10.67 -4.10
C HIS A 15 3.57 -11.09 -3.58
N THR A 16 3.43 -12.27 -3.00
CA THR A 16 2.20 -12.71 -2.34
C THR A 16 2.00 -11.93 -1.04
N VAL A 17 0.77 -11.48 -0.78
CA VAL A 17 0.43 -10.77 0.46
C VAL A 17 0.67 -11.66 1.67
N CYS A 18 1.50 -11.18 2.60
CA CYS A 18 1.71 -11.85 3.88
C CYS A 18 0.51 -11.54 4.79
N THR A 19 -0.34 -12.54 5.02
CA THR A 19 -1.50 -12.46 5.93
C THR A 19 -1.22 -13.05 7.31
N HIS A 20 -0.01 -13.55 7.54
CA HIS A 20 0.38 -14.21 8.78
C HIS A 20 0.43 -13.22 9.94
N LYS A 21 -0.04 -13.65 11.12
CA LYS A 21 0.06 -12.82 12.33
C LYS A 21 1.52 -12.69 12.75
N VAL A 22 2.01 -11.45 12.78
CA VAL A 22 3.30 -11.13 13.39
C VAL A 22 3.12 -10.86 14.88
N THR A 23 4.07 -11.32 15.68
CA THR A 23 4.18 -10.92 17.09
C THR A 23 4.58 -9.44 17.19
N THR A 24 4.40 -8.84 18.37
CA THR A 24 4.81 -7.45 18.67
C THR A 24 6.29 -7.20 18.42
N THR A 25 7.13 -8.23 18.51
CA THR A 25 8.57 -8.20 18.19
C THR A 25 8.87 -8.33 16.69
N GLY A 26 7.85 -8.40 15.84
CA GLY A 26 8.00 -8.51 14.39
C GLY A 26 8.34 -9.91 13.87
N LYS A 27 8.40 -10.93 14.74
CA LYS A 27 8.59 -12.33 14.34
C LYS A 27 7.25 -12.94 13.90
N PRO A 28 7.18 -13.65 12.76
CA PRO A 28 5.95 -14.36 12.39
C PRO A 28 5.60 -15.40 13.45
N LYS A 29 4.32 -15.50 13.81
CA LYS A 29 3.83 -16.50 14.77
C LYS A 29 3.82 -17.91 14.17
N GLU A 30 3.85 -18.01 12.84
CA GLU A 30 3.84 -19.26 12.10
C GLU A 30 5.24 -19.55 11.55
N ALA A 31 5.73 -20.77 11.80
CA ALA A 31 7.07 -21.20 11.40
C ALA A 31 7.24 -21.31 9.87
N ALA A 32 6.15 -21.48 9.12
CA ALA A 32 6.16 -21.61 7.66
C ALA A 32 6.10 -20.27 6.91
N CYS A 33 6.07 -19.14 7.61
CA CYS A 33 6.08 -17.83 6.97
C CYS A 33 7.51 -17.50 6.51
N PRO A 34 7.78 -17.37 5.19
CA PRO A 34 9.13 -17.08 4.68
C PRO A 34 9.65 -15.67 5.06
N GLY A 35 8.84 -14.90 5.80
CA GLY A 35 9.16 -13.55 6.23
C GLY A 35 8.65 -12.49 5.26
N ARG A 36 8.55 -11.25 5.75
CA ARG A 36 8.23 -10.10 4.90
C ARG A 36 9.47 -9.69 4.11
N ALA A 37 9.34 -9.48 2.80
CA ALA A 37 10.41 -8.98 1.95
C ALA A 37 10.16 -7.51 1.55
N ALA A 38 8.91 -7.15 1.32
CA ALA A 38 8.53 -5.81 0.90
C ALA A 38 7.12 -5.43 1.37
N TYR A 39 6.66 -4.27 0.95
CA TYR A 39 5.32 -3.74 1.18
C TYR A 39 4.72 -3.27 -0.13
N THR A 40 3.43 -3.53 -0.33
CA THR A 40 2.67 -3.07 -1.49
C THR A 40 1.52 -2.18 -1.05
N ALA A 41 1.40 -1.02 -1.67
CA ALA A 41 0.32 -0.06 -1.49
C ALA A 41 -0.63 -0.18 -2.66
N THR A 42 -1.93 -0.32 -2.38
CA THR A 42 -2.98 -0.39 -3.41
C THR A 42 -4.04 0.65 -3.10
N CYS A 43 -4.42 1.44 -4.10
CA CYS A 43 -5.51 2.41 -3.97
C CYS A 43 -6.88 1.75 -4.18
N SER A 44 -7.87 2.16 -3.40
CA SER A 44 -9.26 1.71 -3.54
C SER A 44 -10.04 2.44 -4.65
N ALA A 45 -9.57 3.61 -5.09
CA ALA A 45 -10.28 4.44 -6.07
C ALA A 45 -9.75 4.31 -7.51
N CYS A 46 -8.56 3.74 -7.70
CA CYS A 46 -7.93 3.61 -9.01
C CYS A 46 -6.94 2.42 -9.03
N PRO A 47 -6.53 1.91 -10.21
CA PRO A 47 -5.61 0.77 -10.33
C PRO A 47 -4.15 1.11 -9.95
N TRP A 48 -3.93 2.13 -9.13
CA TRP A 48 -2.61 2.50 -8.66
C TRP A 48 -2.10 1.48 -7.64
N THR A 49 -0.95 0.90 -7.94
CA THR A 49 -0.23 -0.01 -7.05
C THR A 49 1.26 0.34 -7.04
N LYS A 50 1.87 0.35 -5.86
CA LYS A 50 3.32 0.55 -5.70
C LYS A 50 3.89 -0.43 -4.69
N THR A 51 5.09 -0.94 -4.97
CA THR A 51 5.81 -1.87 -4.08
C THR A 51 7.15 -1.27 -3.69
N SER A 52 7.54 -1.40 -2.42
CA SER A 52 8.85 -0.98 -1.92
C SER A 52 9.26 -1.84 -0.72
N THR A 53 10.56 -2.05 -0.55
CA THR A 53 11.13 -2.77 0.59
C THR A 53 10.98 -1.99 1.91
N THR A 54 10.96 -0.66 1.83
CA THR A 54 10.86 0.23 3.00
C THR A 54 9.46 0.80 3.15
N LYS A 55 8.82 0.54 4.29
CA LYS A 55 7.46 1.03 4.59
C LYS A 55 7.36 2.55 4.53
N ALA A 56 8.34 3.27 5.09
CA ALA A 56 8.35 4.74 5.13
C ALA A 56 8.35 5.37 3.73
N ALA A 57 9.13 4.82 2.80
CA ALA A 57 9.11 5.26 1.40
C ALA A 57 7.73 5.05 0.78
N LEU A 58 7.11 3.90 1.06
CA LEU A 58 5.77 3.58 0.58
C LEU A 58 4.69 4.51 1.18
N GLU A 59 4.81 4.86 2.46
CA GLU A 59 3.92 5.80 3.15
C GLU A 59 3.99 7.20 2.53
N TYR A 60 5.19 7.68 2.17
CA TYR A 60 5.38 8.94 1.45
C TYR A 60 4.69 8.93 0.08
N VAL A 61 4.94 7.92 -0.75
CA VAL A 61 4.33 7.85 -2.09
C VAL A 61 2.81 7.64 -1.99
N ARG A 62 2.33 6.86 -1.02
CA ARG A 62 0.90 6.69 -0.71
C ARG A 62 0.25 8.03 -0.38
N ASP A 63 0.85 8.81 0.51
CA ASP A 63 0.31 10.09 0.96
C ASP A 63 0.29 11.12 -0.19
N SER A 64 1.36 11.18 -0.99
CA SER A 64 1.39 11.97 -2.23
C SER A 64 0.29 11.56 -3.21
N HIS A 65 0.07 10.26 -3.39
CA HIS A 65 -1.02 9.74 -4.23
C HIS A 65 -2.40 10.10 -3.67
N LEU A 66 -2.64 9.95 -2.37
CA LEU A 66 -3.92 10.35 -1.76
C LEU A 66 -4.19 11.85 -1.92
N ARG A 67 -3.15 12.70 -1.86
CA ARG A 67 -3.30 14.14 -2.18
C ARG A 67 -3.75 14.37 -3.63
N SER A 68 -3.31 13.55 -4.58
CA SER A 68 -3.77 13.66 -5.98
C SER A 68 -5.27 13.39 -6.15
N HIS A 69 -5.90 12.64 -5.23
CA HIS A 69 -7.35 12.46 -5.20
C HIS A 69 -8.08 13.62 -4.53
N LEU A 70 -7.41 14.36 -3.65
CA LEU A 70 -7.96 15.57 -3.01
C LEU A 70 -7.92 16.77 -3.95
N THR A 71 -6.92 16.83 -4.83
CA THR A 71 -6.90 17.77 -5.95
C THR A 71 -7.92 17.30 -6.98
N LYS A 72 -9.16 17.74 -6.84
CA LYS A 72 -10.16 17.71 -7.91
C LYS A 72 -9.48 18.21 -9.21
N PRO A 73 -9.33 17.43 -10.28
CA PRO A 73 -9.10 18.05 -11.57
C PRO A 73 -10.33 18.91 -11.83
N ALA A 74 -10.15 20.22 -11.95
CA ALA A 74 -11.18 21.05 -12.56
C ALA A 74 -11.56 20.37 -13.88
N PRO A 75 -12.86 20.11 -14.16
CA PRO A 75 -13.22 19.63 -15.47
C PRO A 75 -12.90 20.76 -16.45
N THR A 76 -11.73 20.69 -17.09
CA THR A 76 -11.45 21.44 -18.30
C THR A 76 -12.32 20.80 -19.38
N ARG A 77 -13.56 21.28 -19.52
CA ARG A 77 -14.28 21.12 -20.77
C ARG A 77 -13.98 22.36 -21.61
N ALA A 78 -13.16 22.12 -22.63
CA ALA A 78 -12.75 23.06 -23.65
C ALA A 78 -13.94 23.54 -24.49
N VAL A 79 -13.81 24.79 -24.95
CA VAL A 79 -14.41 25.48 -26.13
C VAL A 79 -15.85 25.15 -26.51
#